data_AF-A0A356G3Q4-F1
#
_entry.id   AF-A0A356G3Q4-F1
#
_cell.length_a   1.000
_cell.length_b   1.000
_cell.length_c   1.000
_cell.angle_alpha   90.00
_cell.angle_beta   90.00
_cell.angle_gamma   90.00
#
_symmetry.space_group_name_H-M   'P 1'
#
loop_
_entity.id
_entity.type
_entity.pdbx_description
1 polymer ?
#
loop_
_entity_poly.entity_id
_entity_poly.type
_entity_poly.pdbx_seq_one_letter_code
_entity_poly.pdbx_strand_id
1 'polypeptide(L)'
;MSGERDGFVGVFDSGVGGISVLRALVSELPHEDFRFFGDSANAPYGEKDEPQVLELSRGIVERFLAQGAKAIVIACNTATSVAAATLRAAHPDVVIVGIEPALKPAARAFPHGRILVMATEVTLRLDKYHELARAWGGECEVIPVPCPGLAARIERGGLDEPDLARMIEGFVGAHAARVDACVLGCTHYPFVRAQIERALGPGV
;
A
#
# COMPACT_ATOMS: atom_id res chain seq x y z
N MET A 1 -25.32 -20.46 7.04
CA MET A 1 -26.30 -19.44 6.64
C MET A 1 -25.55 -18.12 6.51
N SER A 2 -25.08 -17.78 5.31
CA SER A 2 -24.46 -16.47 5.06
C SER A 2 -25.59 -15.46 4.86
N GLY A 3 -26.06 -14.86 5.96
CA GLY A 3 -26.95 -13.71 5.86
C GLY A 3 -26.21 -12.59 5.14
N GLU A 4 -26.85 -11.99 4.13
CA GLU A 4 -26.45 -10.70 3.61
C GLU A 4 -26.28 -9.76 4.80
N ARG A 5 -25.05 -9.28 5.02
CA ARG A 5 -24.84 -8.18 5.96
C ARG A 5 -25.23 -6.93 5.20
N ASP A 6 -26.35 -6.31 5.58
CA ASP A 6 -26.70 -4.97 5.13
C ASP A 6 -25.61 -3.98 5.58
N GLY A 7 -25.23 -3.05 4.70
CA GLY A 7 -24.24 -2.01 4.98
C GLY A 7 -23.23 -1.80 3.85
N PHE A 8 -22.35 -0.80 4.03
CA PHE A 8 -21.31 -0.44 3.06
C PHE A 8 -19.95 -1.05 3.46
N VAL A 9 -19.03 -1.15 2.49
CA VAL A 9 -17.62 -1.45 2.72
C VAL A 9 -16.87 -0.14 2.93
N GLY A 10 -16.33 0.07 4.13
CA GLY A 10 -15.48 1.22 4.44
C GLY A 10 -14.09 1.00 3.85
N VAL A 11 -13.58 1.92 3.06
CA VAL A 11 -12.22 1.86 2.49
C VAL A 11 -11.47 3.08 3.00
N PHE A 12 -10.32 2.91 3.64
CA PHE A 12 -9.51 4.07 4.03
C PHE A 12 -8.05 3.97 3.66
N ASP A 13 -7.45 5.13 3.43
CA ASP A 13 -6.04 5.30 3.17
C ASP A 13 -5.53 6.54 3.91
N SER A 14 -4.21 6.65 4.07
CA SER A 14 -3.59 7.82 4.70
C SER A 14 -3.74 9.10 3.87
N GLY A 15 -4.12 8.99 2.59
CA GLY A 15 -4.31 10.13 1.69
C GLY A 15 -5.12 9.73 0.46
N VAL A 16 -4.74 10.25 -0.72
CA VAL A 16 -5.44 9.96 -1.98
C VAL A 16 -5.00 8.65 -2.64
N GLY A 17 -3.89 8.06 -2.18
CA GLY A 17 -3.30 6.81 -2.66
C GLY A 17 -4.33 5.69 -2.82
N GLY A 18 -5.17 5.51 -1.80
CA GLY A 18 -6.16 4.44 -1.71
C GLY A 18 -7.24 4.45 -2.79
N ILE A 19 -7.37 5.53 -3.56
CA ILE A 19 -8.29 5.57 -4.70
C ILE A 19 -7.94 4.50 -5.74
N SER A 20 -6.65 4.16 -5.90
CA SER A 20 -6.22 3.07 -6.77
C SER A 20 -6.81 1.72 -6.35
N VAL A 21 -6.82 1.44 -5.04
CA VAL A 21 -7.43 0.23 -4.46
C VAL A 21 -8.94 0.27 -4.58
N LEU A 22 -9.58 1.41 -4.26
CA LEU A 22 -11.01 1.58 -4.41
C LEU A 22 -11.47 1.33 -5.86
N ARG A 23 -10.74 1.85 -6.84
CA ARG A 23 -11.03 1.61 -8.26
C ARG A 23 -11.02 0.12 -8.61
N ALA A 24 -10.06 -0.64 -8.10
CA ALA A 24 -10.01 -2.09 -8.29
C ALA A 24 -11.20 -2.79 -7.60
N LEU A 25 -11.53 -2.40 -6.37
CA LEU A 25 -12.68 -2.94 -5.64
C LEU A 25 -14.01 -2.70 -6.37
N VAL A 26 -14.25 -1.48 -6.86
CA VAL A 26 -15.47 -1.15 -7.62
C VAL A 26 -15.56 -1.96 -8.92
N SER A 27 -14.42 -2.24 -9.56
CA SER A 27 -14.39 -3.07 -10.77
C SER A 27 -14.74 -4.53 -10.50
N GLU A 28 -14.22 -5.10 -9.41
CA GLU A 28 -14.42 -6.52 -9.06
C GLU A 28 -15.76 -6.77 -8.34
N LEU A 29 -16.27 -5.78 -7.62
CA LEU A 29 -17.50 -5.84 -6.82
C LEU A 29 -18.45 -4.69 -7.18
N PRO A 30 -18.98 -4.65 -8.42
CA PRO A 30 -19.74 -3.51 -8.94
C PRO A 30 -21.09 -3.27 -8.26
N HIS A 31 -21.56 -4.23 -7.45
CA HIS A 31 -22.83 -4.16 -6.72
C HIS A 31 -22.65 -3.81 -5.24
N GLU A 32 -21.42 -3.58 -4.79
CA GLU A 32 -21.12 -3.20 -3.41
C GLU A 32 -21.13 -1.69 -3.22
N ASP A 33 -21.71 -1.23 -2.11
CA ASP A 33 -21.63 0.17 -1.69
C ASP A 33 -20.30 0.42 -0.97
N PHE A 34 -19.47 1.32 -1.51
CA PHE A 34 -18.20 1.70 -0.89
C PHE A 34 -18.27 3.12 -0.31
N ARG A 35 -17.68 3.31 0.88
CA ARG A 35 -17.38 4.65 1.41
C ARG A 35 -15.88 4.80 1.61
N PHE A 36 -15.30 5.76 0.90
CA PHE A 36 -13.87 6.02 0.97
C PHE A 36 -13.56 7.17 1.94
N PHE A 37 -12.51 6.99 2.75
CA PHE A 37 -11.94 8.03 3.58
C PHE A 37 -10.42 8.12 3.36
N GLY A 38 -9.96 9.24 2.78
CA GLY A 38 -8.53 9.56 2.67
C GLY A 38 -8.13 10.55 3.74
N ASP A 39 -7.24 10.16 4.65
CA ASP A 39 -6.81 10.99 5.79
C ASP A 39 -5.73 12.02 5.43
N SER A 40 -5.97 12.79 4.36
CA SER A 40 -4.99 13.71 3.77
C SER A 40 -4.46 14.75 4.77
N ALA A 41 -5.27 15.10 5.78
CA ALA A 41 -4.87 16.02 6.86
C ALA A 41 -3.72 15.47 7.72
N ASN A 42 -3.57 14.15 7.78
CA ASN A 42 -2.52 13.46 8.50
C ASN A 42 -1.55 12.72 7.55
N ALA A 43 -1.67 12.88 6.23
CA ALA A 43 -0.75 12.25 5.29
C ALA A 43 0.69 12.78 5.45
N PRO A 44 1.71 11.98 5.13
CA PRO A 44 1.67 10.52 4.93
C PRO A 44 1.84 9.77 6.26
N TYR A 45 1.25 8.58 6.38
CA TYR A 45 1.46 7.71 7.55
C TYR A 45 2.85 7.08 7.60
N GLY A 46 3.51 6.94 6.44
CA GLY A 46 4.86 6.41 6.32
C GLY A 46 5.95 7.22 7.03
N GLU A 47 5.63 8.43 7.49
CA GLU A 47 6.54 9.35 8.20
C GLU A 47 6.17 9.50 9.69
N LYS A 48 5.19 8.74 10.17
CA LYS A 48 4.72 8.77 11.56
C LYS A 48 5.27 7.60 12.36
N ASP A 49 5.20 7.72 13.69
CA ASP A 49 5.45 6.60 14.59
C ASP A 49 4.27 5.61 14.60
N GLU A 50 4.54 4.37 15.02
CA GLU A 50 3.54 3.30 15.02
C GLU A 50 2.34 3.60 15.94
N PRO A 51 2.51 4.15 17.17
CA PRO A 51 1.38 4.52 18.02
C PRO A 51 0.45 5.55 17.37
N GLN A 52 0.98 6.56 16.68
CA GLN A 52 0.17 7.55 15.95
C GLN A 52 -0.60 6.89 14.81
N VAL A 53 0.05 6.05 14.01
CA VAL A 53 -0.62 5.34 12.89
C VAL A 53 -1.74 4.44 13.41
N LEU A 54 -1.51 3.72 14.51
CA LEU A 54 -2.52 2.88 15.14
C LEU A 54 -3.72 3.71 15.63
N GLU A 55 -3.47 4.81 16.33
CA GLU A 55 -4.52 5.67 16.87
C GLU A 55 -5.39 6.29 15.76
N LEU A 56 -4.75 6.83 14.71
CA LEU A 56 -5.47 7.38 13.56
C LEU A 56 -6.30 6.28 12.87
N SER A 57 -5.72 5.10 12.65
CA SER A 57 -6.42 3.97 12.02
C SER A 57 -7.61 3.49 12.86
N ARG A 58 -7.46 3.42 14.18
CA ARG A 58 -8.51 3.06 15.13
C ARG A 58 -9.67 4.04 15.05
N GLY A 59 -9.41 5.34 15.10
CA GLY A 59 -10.44 6.37 14.97
C GLY A 59 -11.20 6.30 13.65
N ILE A 60 -10.53 5.95 12.54
CA ILE A 60 -11.19 5.74 11.25
C ILE A 60 -12.11 4.51 11.28
N VAL A 61 -11.61 3.37 11.79
CA VAL A 61 -12.39 2.14 11.92
C VAL A 61 -13.63 2.35 12.79
N GLU A 62 -13.48 2.96 13.96
CA GLU A 62 -14.59 3.23 14.88
C GLU A 62 -15.68 4.10 14.22
N ARG A 63 -15.28 5.12 13.46
CA ARG A 63 -16.24 5.95 12.70
C ARG A 63 -16.97 5.17 11.62
N PHE A 64 -16.28 4.29 10.88
CA PHE A 64 -16.94 3.46 9.88
C PHE A 64 -17.94 2.48 10.51
N LEU A 65 -17.57 1.84 11.60
CA LEU A 65 -18.45 0.93 12.33
C LEU A 65 -19.69 1.67 12.87
N ALA A 66 -19.51 2.84 13.47
CA ALA A 66 -20.60 3.68 13.96
C ALA A 66 -21.56 4.13 12.83
N GLN A 67 -21.09 4.18 11.58
CA GLN A 67 -21.89 4.53 10.41
C GLN A 67 -22.57 3.34 9.73
N GLY A 68 -22.31 2.11 10.18
CA GLY A 68 -22.89 0.88 9.61
C GLY A 68 -22.02 0.18 8.56
N ALA A 69 -20.70 0.27 8.65
CA ALA A 69 -19.81 -0.51 7.80
C ALA A 69 -19.94 -2.02 8.12
N LYS A 70 -20.20 -2.83 7.09
CA LYS A 70 -20.24 -4.30 7.21
C LYS A 70 -18.87 -4.95 7.09
N ALA A 71 -17.93 -4.26 6.44
CA ALA A 71 -16.54 -4.65 6.26
C ALA A 71 -15.67 -3.41 6.10
N ILE A 72 -14.38 -3.56 6.38
CA ILE A 72 -13.40 -2.48 6.27
C ILE A 72 -12.19 -2.95 5.47
N VAL A 73 -11.76 -2.12 4.51
CA VAL A 73 -10.52 -2.28 3.76
C VAL A 73 -9.55 -1.18 4.18
N ILE A 74 -8.42 -1.59 4.77
CA ILE A 74 -7.25 -0.75 5.01
C ILE A 74 -6.46 -0.72 3.70
N ALA A 75 -6.71 0.31 2.90
CA ALA A 75 -6.05 0.50 1.62
C ALA A 75 -4.64 1.09 1.75
N CYS A 76 -4.21 1.54 2.94
CA CYS A 76 -2.84 2.00 3.13
C CYS A 76 -1.91 0.84 3.52
N ASN A 77 -0.78 0.67 2.81
CA ASN A 77 0.24 -0.34 3.18
C ASN A 77 0.78 -0.10 4.58
N THR A 78 1.11 1.16 4.92
CA THR A 78 1.64 1.51 6.25
C THR A 78 0.60 1.26 7.35
N ALA A 79 -0.63 1.73 7.18
CA ALA A 79 -1.69 1.45 8.16
C ALA A 79 -1.98 -0.05 8.29
N THR A 80 -1.92 -0.80 7.19
CA THR A 80 -2.09 -2.25 7.25
C THR A 80 -0.98 -2.92 8.06
N SER A 81 0.28 -2.56 7.81
CA SER A 81 1.41 -3.18 8.51
C SER A 81 1.41 -2.84 10.00
N VAL A 82 0.97 -1.65 10.40
CA VAL A 82 0.95 -1.22 11.81
C VAL A 82 -0.31 -1.68 12.55
N ALA A 83 -1.49 -1.47 11.97
CA ALA A 83 -2.75 -1.49 12.73
C ALA A 83 -3.62 -2.72 12.49
N ALA A 84 -3.47 -3.44 11.37
CA ALA A 84 -4.45 -4.46 10.96
C ALA A 84 -4.61 -5.59 11.99
N ALA A 85 -3.51 -6.08 12.59
CA ALA A 85 -3.58 -7.16 13.58
C ALA A 85 -4.34 -6.72 14.84
N THR A 86 -3.99 -5.56 15.39
CA THR A 86 -4.64 -4.97 16.56
C THR A 86 -6.12 -4.69 16.32
N LEU A 87 -6.47 -4.11 15.17
CA LEU A 87 -7.85 -3.80 14.81
C LEU A 87 -8.70 -5.06 14.63
N ARG A 88 -8.14 -6.13 14.04
CA ARG A 88 -8.83 -7.43 13.95
C ARG A 88 -9.08 -8.06 15.31
N ALA A 89 -8.11 -7.98 16.22
CA ALA A 89 -8.26 -8.48 17.57
C ALA A 89 -9.31 -7.69 18.37
N ALA A 90 -9.39 -6.37 18.16
CA ALA A 90 -10.39 -5.50 18.79
C ALA A 90 -11.81 -5.67 18.22
N HIS A 91 -11.93 -6.11 16.96
CA HIS A 91 -13.22 -6.26 16.26
C HIS A 91 -13.36 -7.64 15.58
N PRO A 92 -13.44 -8.74 16.36
CA PRO A 92 -13.41 -10.10 15.82
C PRO A 92 -14.61 -10.44 14.91
N ASP A 93 -15.73 -9.76 15.08
CA ASP A 93 -16.95 -9.98 14.28
C ASP A 93 -16.99 -9.18 12.96
N VAL A 94 -16.00 -8.29 12.75
CA VAL A 94 -15.89 -7.40 11.59
C VAL A 94 -14.86 -7.96 10.60
N VAL A 95 -15.22 -7.98 9.32
CA VAL A 95 -14.28 -8.32 8.26
C VAL A 95 -13.35 -7.13 8.02
N ILE A 96 -12.11 -7.22 8.50
CA ILE A 96 -11.07 -6.19 8.26
C ILE A 96 -10.01 -6.76 7.31
N VAL A 97 -10.03 -6.28 6.07
CA VAL A 97 -9.05 -6.60 5.03
C VAL A 97 -7.98 -5.52 5.04
N GLY A 98 -6.72 -5.93 4.98
CA GLY A 98 -5.61 -5.00 4.75
C GLY A 98 -4.83 -5.47 3.54
N ILE A 99 -4.06 -4.57 2.94
CA ILE A 99 -3.25 -4.87 1.77
C ILE A 99 -1.79 -5.18 2.13
N GLU A 100 -1.09 -5.82 1.22
CA GLU A 100 0.34 -6.08 1.33
C GLU A 100 1.01 -5.69 0.00
N PRO A 101 2.32 -5.39 0.00
CA PRO A 101 3.06 -5.21 -1.24
C PRO A 101 2.84 -6.41 -2.17
N ALA A 102 2.75 -6.15 -3.47
CA ALA A 102 2.53 -7.15 -4.51
C ALA A 102 3.75 -8.06 -4.77
N LEU A 103 4.44 -8.49 -3.71
CA LEU A 103 5.61 -9.36 -3.77
C LEU A 103 5.22 -10.79 -4.18
N LYS A 104 4.09 -11.33 -3.70
CA LYS A 104 3.61 -12.66 -4.08
C LYS A 104 3.43 -12.82 -5.60
N PRO A 105 2.67 -11.94 -6.30
CA PRO A 105 2.54 -12.07 -7.75
C PRO A 105 3.85 -11.81 -8.48
N ALA A 106 4.70 -10.89 -8.02
CA ALA A 106 6.01 -10.65 -8.62
C ALA A 106 6.92 -11.89 -8.53
N ALA A 107 7.02 -12.52 -7.35
CA ALA A 107 7.83 -13.73 -7.14
C ALA A 107 7.35 -14.90 -8.00
N ARG A 108 6.04 -15.06 -8.16
CA ARG A 108 5.46 -16.10 -9.02
C ARG A 108 5.69 -15.85 -10.52
N ALA A 109 5.67 -14.59 -10.94
CA ALA A 109 5.91 -14.23 -12.33
C ALA A 109 7.40 -14.37 -12.70
N PHE A 110 8.29 -14.13 -11.74
CA PHE A 110 9.74 -14.13 -11.92
C PHE A 110 10.43 -15.07 -10.91
N PRO A 111 10.26 -16.39 -11.07
CA PRO A 111 10.99 -17.35 -10.25
C PRO A 111 12.50 -17.18 -10.49
N HIS A 112 13.25 -17.13 -9.41
CA HIS A 112 14.69 -16.81 -9.32
C HIS A 112 15.05 -15.40 -9.81
N GLY A 113 14.06 -14.53 -10.02
CA GLY A 113 14.27 -13.15 -10.43
C GLY A 113 14.71 -12.24 -9.29
N ARG A 114 15.15 -11.05 -9.66
CA ARG A 114 15.56 -9.96 -8.78
C ARG A 114 14.42 -8.95 -8.72
N ILE A 115 13.80 -8.83 -7.55
CA ILE A 115 12.55 -8.11 -7.38
C ILE A 115 12.78 -6.92 -6.45
N LEU A 116 12.63 -5.71 -6.98
CA LEU A 116 12.63 -4.51 -6.15
C LEU A 116 11.32 -4.38 -5.40
N VAL A 117 11.39 -3.95 -4.15
CA VAL A 117 10.22 -3.55 -3.37
C VAL A 117 10.38 -2.10 -2.94
N MET A 118 9.78 -1.19 -3.71
CA MET A 118 9.70 0.23 -3.34
C MET A 118 8.60 0.39 -2.28
N ALA A 119 8.94 0.87 -1.09
CA ALA A 119 7.94 1.12 -0.04
C ALA A 119 8.40 2.23 0.93
N THR A 120 7.52 2.60 1.86
CA THR A 120 7.87 3.53 2.95
C THR A 120 8.81 2.85 3.94
N GLU A 121 9.62 3.64 4.65
CA GLU A 121 10.54 3.13 5.68
C GLU A 121 9.79 2.38 6.79
N VAL A 122 8.61 2.87 7.20
CA VAL A 122 7.77 2.17 8.17
C VAL A 122 7.37 0.80 7.65
N THR A 123 6.90 0.70 6.40
CA THR A 123 6.49 -0.60 5.83
C THR A 123 7.65 -1.59 5.74
N LEU A 124 8.86 -1.14 5.39
CA LEU A 124 10.04 -2.01 5.22
C LEU A 124 10.69 -2.45 6.54
N ARG A 125 10.44 -1.76 7.65
CA ARG A 125 10.96 -2.12 8.99
C ARG A 125 10.09 -3.14 9.73
N LEU A 126 8.81 -3.27 9.34
CA LEU A 126 7.84 -4.06 10.10
C LEU A 126 8.00 -5.55 9.83
N ASP A 127 7.82 -6.36 10.88
CA ASP A 127 7.96 -7.82 10.84
C ASP A 127 7.14 -8.46 9.72
N LYS A 128 5.94 -7.94 9.45
CA LYS A 128 5.06 -8.44 8.37
C LYS A 128 5.72 -8.38 6.99
N TYR A 129 6.49 -7.33 6.69
CA TYR A 129 7.24 -7.28 5.43
C TYR A 129 8.36 -8.32 5.43
N HIS A 130 9.08 -8.46 6.54
CA HIS A 130 10.15 -9.45 6.64
C HIS A 130 9.63 -10.89 6.59
N GLU A 131 8.47 -11.19 7.17
CA GLU A 131 7.77 -12.47 7.02
C GLU A 131 7.41 -12.74 5.57
N LEU A 132 6.83 -11.74 4.90
CA LEU A 132 6.50 -11.83 3.48
C LEU A 132 7.77 -12.08 2.66
N ALA A 133 8.83 -11.30 2.84
CA ALA A 133 10.09 -11.46 2.11
C ALA A 133 10.77 -12.82 2.40
N ARG A 134 10.79 -13.27 3.66
CA ARG A 134 11.33 -14.59 4.04
C ARG A 134 10.57 -15.74 3.40
N ALA A 135 9.24 -15.64 3.29
CA ALA A 135 8.41 -16.64 2.64
C ALA A 135 8.78 -16.85 1.15
N TRP A 136 9.42 -15.86 0.52
CA TRP A 136 9.85 -15.91 -0.89
C TRP A 136 11.37 -15.87 -1.09
N GLY A 137 12.15 -15.79 -0.01
CA GLY A 137 13.62 -15.60 -0.06
C GLY A 137 14.40 -16.80 -0.62
N GLY A 138 13.75 -17.95 -0.84
CA GLY A 138 14.30 -19.08 -1.57
C GLY A 138 13.91 -19.13 -3.05
N GLU A 139 12.90 -18.35 -3.44
CA GLU A 139 12.35 -18.31 -4.80
C GLU A 139 12.81 -17.10 -5.58
N CYS A 140 13.21 -15.99 -4.94
CA CYS A 140 13.67 -14.77 -5.62
C CYS A 140 14.62 -13.93 -4.75
N GLU A 141 15.42 -13.07 -5.37
CA GLU A 141 16.21 -12.05 -4.68
C GLU A 141 15.33 -10.82 -4.43
N VAL A 142 14.88 -10.63 -3.19
CA VAL A 142 14.03 -9.48 -2.80
C VAL A 142 14.92 -8.31 -2.35
N ILE A 143 14.82 -7.19 -3.06
CA ILE A 143 15.65 -6.00 -2.84
C ILE A 143 14.76 -4.86 -2.29
N PRO A 144 14.79 -4.56 -0.98
CA PRO A 144 14.02 -3.46 -0.40
C PRO A 144 14.61 -2.10 -0.82
N VAL A 145 13.75 -1.18 -1.27
CA VAL A 145 14.11 0.21 -1.61
C VAL A 145 13.23 1.17 -0.80
N PRO A 146 13.74 1.74 0.31
CA PRO A 146 13.02 2.79 1.03
C PRO A 146 12.93 4.06 0.17
N CYS A 147 11.74 4.64 0.10
CA CYS A 147 11.46 5.82 -0.73
C CYS A 147 10.99 7.01 0.12
N PRO A 148 11.84 7.57 1.00
CA PRO A 148 11.48 8.68 1.89
C PRO A 148 11.02 9.90 1.10
N GLY A 149 9.92 10.54 1.55
CA GLY A 149 9.37 11.75 0.93
C GLY A 149 8.68 11.55 -0.43
N LEU A 150 8.76 10.38 -1.06
CA LEU A 150 8.13 10.14 -2.37
C LEU A 150 6.60 10.26 -2.30
N ALA A 151 5.98 9.65 -1.29
CA ALA A 151 4.52 9.74 -1.09
C ALA A 151 4.07 11.19 -0.84
N ALA A 152 4.77 11.91 0.04
CA ALA A 152 4.52 13.32 0.32
C ALA A 152 4.71 14.20 -0.93
N ARG A 153 5.68 13.87 -1.79
CA ARG A 153 5.91 14.59 -3.04
C ARG A 153 4.79 14.35 -4.05
N ILE A 154 4.28 13.11 -4.16
CA ILE A 154 3.17 12.75 -5.07
C ILE A 154 1.87 13.46 -4.66
N GLU A 155 1.59 13.54 -3.35
CA GLU A 155 0.41 14.25 -2.80
C GLU A 155 0.37 15.74 -3.18
N ARG A 156 1.53 16.38 -3.39
CA ARG A 156 1.59 17.80 -3.80
C ARG A 156 1.17 18.04 -5.25
N GLY A 157 0.94 16.99 -6.05
CA GLY A 157 0.64 17.11 -7.47
C GLY A 157 1.88 17.47 -8.31
N GLY A 158 1.69 17.96 -9.55
CA GLY A 158 2.80 18.30 -10.44
C GLY A 158 3.70 17.10 -10.76
N LEU A 159 3.10 16.02 -11.28
CA LEU A 159 3.76 14.72 -11.50
C LEU A 159 4.76 14.73 -12.67
N ASP A 160 4.73 15.77 -13.51
CA ASP A 160 5.63 15.96 -14.65
C ASP A 160 6.86 16.80 -14.31
N GLU A 161 6.97 17.29 -13.07
CA GLU A 161 8.07 18.17 -12.66
C GLU A 161 9.41 17.42 -12.59
N PRO A 162 10.54 18.04 -13.01
CA PRO A 162 11.84 17.38 -13.08
C PRO A 162 12.42 16.92 -11.72
N ASP A 163 11.94 17.49 -10.60
CA ASP A 163 12.40 17.09 -9.27
C ASP A 163 11.91 15.69 -8.90
N LEU A 164 10.67 15.33 -9.26
CA LEU A 164 10.10 14.01 -9.00
C LEU A 164 10.82 12.92 -9.80
N ALA A 165 11.13 13.19 -11.07
CA ALA A 165 11.91 12.27 -11.90
C ALA A 165 13.31 12.02 -11.29
N ARG A 166 14.00 13.08 -10.84
CA ARG A 166 15.30 12.96 -10.17
C ARG A 166 15.22 12.20 -8.85
N MET A 167 14.16 12.41 -8.08
CA MET A 167 13.92 11.67 -6.84
C MET A 167 13.76 10.17 -7.11
N ILE A 168 12.95 9.80 -8.10
CA ILE A 168 12.74 8.40 -8.50
C ILE A 168 14.05 7.78 -9.00
N GLU A 169 14.78 8.48 -9.88
CA GLU A 169 16.10 8.04 -10.37
C GLU A 169 17.07 7.79 -9.20
N GLY A 170 17.08 8.65 -8.20
CA GLY A 170 17.89 8.48 -6.98
C GLY A 170 17.56 7.21 -6.18
N PHE A 171 16.32 6.73 -6.24
CA PHE A 171 15.90 5.50 -5.56
C PHE A 171 16.19 4.23 -6.35
N VAL A 172 15.95 4.25 -7.67
CA VAL A 172 15.94 3.01 -8.47
C VAL A 172 16.99 2.95 -9.57
N GLY A 173 17.66 4.04 -9.90
CA GLY A 173 18.60 4.12 -11.04
C GLY A 173 19.78 3.15 -10.93
N ALA A 174 20.26 2.86 -9.71
CA ALA A 174 21.30 1.86 -9.47
C ALA A 174 20.88 0.42 -9.85
N HIS A 175 19.57 0.19 -10.02
CA HIS A 175 18.96 -1.08 -10.37
C HIS A 175 18.46 -1.14 -11.82
N ALA A 176 18.67 -0.08 -12.61
CA ALA A 176 18.24 -0.02 -14.01
C ALA A 176 18.79 -1.21 -14.82
N ALA A 177 17.91 -1.89 -15.56
CA ALA A 177 18.18 -3.10 -16.35
C ALA A 177 18.87 -4.25 -15.56
N ARG A 178 18.74 -4.27 -14.23
CA ARG A 178 19.36 -5.27 -13.34
C ARG A 178 18.33 -6.07 -12.55
N VAL A 179 17.05 -5.81 -12.75
CA VAL A 179 15.94 -6.38 -11.99
C VAL A 179 14.87 -6.85 -12.95
N ASP A 180 14.09 -7.84 -12.53
CA ASP A 180 13.06 -8.48 -13.35
C ASP A 180 11.66 -7.93 -13.04
N ALA A 181 11.47 -7.37 -11.84
CA ALA A 181 10.21 -6.76 -11.44
C ALA A 181 10.41 -5.65 -10.40
N CYS A 182 9.46 -4.71 -10.37
CA CYS A 182 9.36 -3.69 -9.34
C CYS A 182 7.97 -3.71 -8.67
N VAL A 183 7.96 -3.98 -7.37
CA VAL A 183 6.77 -3.94 -6.52
C VAL A 183 6.56 -2.53 -6.01
N LEU A 184 5.40 -1.96 -6.34
CA LEU A 184 4.92 -0.67 -5.84
C LEU A 184 4.25 -0.85 -4.47
N GLY A 185 5.06 -0.89 -3.42
CA GLY A 185 4.68 -1.11 -2.03
C GLY A 185 4.14 0.13 -1.30
N CYS A 186 3.58 1.10 -2.02
CA CYS A 186 2.84 2.24 -1.47
C CYS A 186 1.73 2.61 -2.46
N THR A 187 0.55 2.99 -1.93
CA THR A 187 -0.61 3.35 -2.74
C THR A 187 -0.42 4.59 -3.61
N HIS A 188 0.57 5.44 -3.31
CA HIS A 188 0.90 6.59 -4.15
C HIS A 188 1.73 6.24 -5.38
N TYR A 189 2.53 5.17 -5.33
CA TYR A 189 3.52 4.89 -6.38
C TYR A 189 2.92 4.50 -7.74
N PRO A 190 1.71 3.89 -7.83
CA PRO A 190 1.04 3.70 -9.11
C PRO A 190 0.83 4.99 -9.92
N PHE A 191 0.71 6.15 -9.27
CA PHE A 191 0.56 7.44 -9.98
C PHE A 191 1.81 7.89 -10.72
N VAL A 192 2.98 7.34 -10.36
CA VAL A 192 4.28 7.65 -10.98
C VAL A 192 4.88 6.43 -11.67
N ARG A 193 4.05 5.44 -12.02
CA ARG A 193 4.46 4.19 -12.68
C ARG A 193 5.31 4.47 -13.92
N ALA A 194 4.89 5.41 -14.77
CA ALA A 194 5.61 5.75 -16.00
C ALA A 194 6.99 6.36 -15.75
N GLN A 195 7.19 7.07 -14.63
CA GLN A 195 8.49 7.62 -14.22
C GLN A 195 9.39 6.50 -13.67
N ILE A 196 8.83 5.58 -12.90
CA ILE A 196 9.55 4.41 -12.37
C ILE A 196 9.99 3.48 -13.51
N GLU A 197 9.11 3.16 -14.46
CA GLU A 197 9.44 2.36 -15.65
C GLU A 197 10.56 3.01 -16.46
N ARG A 198 10.53 4.35 -16.63
CA ARG A 198 11.59 5.08 -17.32
C ARG A 198 12.93 4.99 -16.61
N ALA A 199 12.96 5.09 -15.28
CA ALA A 199 14.18 5.00 -14.48
C ALA A 199 14.75 3.57 -14.43
N LEU A 200 13.90 2.55 -14.40
CA LEU A 200 14.32 1.14 -14.38
C LEU A 200 14.70 0.60 -15.76
N GLY A 201 14.17 1.20 -16.81
CA GLY A 201 14.40 0.78 -18.19
C GLY A 201 13.36 -0.23 -18.69
N PRO A 202 13.40 -0.53 -20.00
CA PRO A 202 12.43 -1.41 -20.63
C PRO A 202 12.55 -2.84 -20.08
N GLY A 203 11.40 -3.50 -19.88
CA GLY A 203 11.33 -4.90 -19.47
C GLY A 203 11.12 -5.12 -17.96
N VAL A 204 10.95 -4.06 -17.17
CA VAL A 204 10.66 -4.08 -15.72
C VAL A 204 9.26 -3.57 -15.43
#